data_AF-A0A350PC55-F1
#
_entry.id   AF-A0A350PC55-F1
#
_cell.length_a   1.000
_cell.length_b   1.000
_cell.length_c   1.000
_cell.angle_alpha   90.00
_cell.angle_beta   90.00
_cell.angle_gamma   90.00
#
_symmetry.space_group_name_H-M   'P 1'
#
loop_
_entity.id
_entity.type
_entity.pdbx_description
1 polymer ?
#
loop_
_entity_poly.entity_id
_entity_poly.type
_entity_poly.pdbx_seq_one_letter_code
_entity_poly.pdbx_strand_id
1 'polypeptide(L)'
;MSKEPGDTATVYVRNEDLINGGYIFEEVDDWSGLPGNSIQKYFRFQGTDASQWGSGEINVIGDGTISDPSVIYLYRMDIGEDEIICTTPLTNPQCPGYLNALYKYLATLENVTVSDPYYNEWVQLQLEQESELDKEQVDNDSSGDNKEDDLENMMKTDPNVGGLVDVELQDKILIELAAPYAIEPYYSVVIVGGNYPDSLEIKDNDIPDNNRALRQLASDAKHYSMVRSQYNENLNGE
;
A
#
# COMPACT_ATOMS: atom_id res chain seq x y z
N MET A 1 -45.63 -19.65 17.03
CA MET A 1 -46.50 -20.75 16.58
C MET A 1 -47.88 -20.56 17.21
N SER A 2 -48.93 -20.46 16.39
CA SER A 2 -50.31 -20.40 16.84
C SER A 2 -51.01 -21.71 16.50
N LYS A 3 -51.49 -22.42 17.53
CA LYS A 3 -52.21 -23.69 17.42
C LYS A 3 -53.01 -23.97 18.70
N GLU A 4 -54.00 -24.86 18.61
CA GLU A 4 -54.74 -25.34 19.78
C GLU A 4 -53.97 -26.46 20.52
N PRO A 5 -54.18 -26.64 21.84
CA PRO A 5 -53.42 -27.60 22.65
C PRO A 5 -53.54 -29.07 22.21
N GLY A 6 -54.62 -29.41 21.51
CA GLY A 6 -54.88 -30.77 21.01
C GLY A 6 -54.22 -31.09 19.66
N ASP A 7 -53.72 -30.08 18.95
CA ASP A 7 -53.24 -30.24 17.59
C ASP A 7 -51.79 -30.73 17.57
N THR A 8 -51.47 -31.62 16.64
CA THR A 8 -50.10 -32.06 16.39
C THR A 8 -49.50 -31.21 15.28
N ALA A 9 -48.32 -30.63 15.53
CA ALA A 9 -47.59 -29.90 14.51
C ALA A 9 -46.09 -30.18 14.66
N THR A 10 -45.41 -30.39 13.54
CA THR A 10 -43.97 -30.55 13.47
C THR A 10 -43.42 -29.52 12.50
N VAL A 11 -42.46 -28.73 12.94
CA VAL A 11 -41.82 -27.68 12.15
C VAL A 11 -40.46 -28.17 11.70
N TYR A 12 -40.16 -27.96 10.43
CA TYR A 12 -38.87 -28.25 9.82
C TYR A 12 -38.23 -26.93 9.41
N VAL A 13 -37.02 -26.66 9.89
CA VAL A 13 -36.17 -25.59 9.39
C VAL A 13 -34.98 -26.24 8.72
N ARG A 14 -34.88 -26.12 7.39
CA ARG A 14 -33.88 -26.83 6.61
C ARG A 14 -33.23 -25.95 5.55
N ASN A 15 -32.00 -26.28 5.18
CA ASN A 15 -31.27 -25.63 4.10
C ASN A 15 -30.59 -26.65 3.20
N GLU A 16 -30.83 -26.55 1.90
CA GLU A 16 -30.38 -27.53 0.90
C GLU A 16 -28.85 -27.56 0.74
N ASP A 17 -28.32 -28.76 0.44
CA ASP A 17 -26.94 -28.97 0.00
C ASP A 17 -26.89 -29.05 -1.54
N LEU A 18 -26.26 -28.06 -2.18
CA LEU A 18 -26.12 -28.00 -3.64
C LEU A 18 -25.09 -29.01 -4.20
N ILE A 19 -24.13 -29.47 -3.39
CA ILE A 19 -23.04 -30.35 -3.85
C ILE A 19 -23.38 -31.82 -3.63
N ASN A 20 -23.69 -32.20 -2.39
CA ASN A 20 -23.87 -33.61 -2.05
C ASN A 20 -25.33 -34.09 -2.21
N GLY A 21 -26.27 -33.14 -2.36
CA GLY A 21 -27.70 -33.41 -2.37
C GLY A 21 -28.22 -33.75 -0.96
N GLY A 22 -29.35 -33.14 -0.59
CA GLY A 22 -29.94 -33.28 0.75
C GLY A 22 -29.98 -31.94 1.47
N TYR A 23 -29.74 -31.94 2.79
CA TYR A 23 -29.76 -30.74 3.62
C TYR A 23 -28.47 -30.61 4.43
N ILE A 24 -27.83 -29.43 4.36
CA ILE A 24 -26.66 -29.08 5.21
C ILE A 24 -27.11 -28.86 6.65
N PHE A 25 -28.29 -28.29 6.79
CA PHE A 25 -28.93 -28.02 8.06
C PHE A 25 -30.34 -28.55 8.01
N GLU A 26 -30.71 -29.38 8.98
CA GLU A 26 -32.07 -29.84 9.20
C GLU A 26 -32.34 -29.79 10.70
N GLU A 27 -33.39 -29.07 11.05
CA GLU A 27 -33.86 -28.92 12.41
C GLU A 27 -35.34 -29.26 12.45
N VAL A 28 -35.70 -30.14 13.39
CA VAL A 28 -37.04 -30.67 13.53
C VAL A 28 -37.54 -30.33 14.92
N ASP A 29 -38.61 -29.56 14.96
CA ASP A 29 -39.26 -29.09 16.17
C ASP A 29 -40.63 -29.76 16.29
N ASP A 30 -40.77 -30.68 17.26
CA ASP A 30 -42.06 -31.27 17.58
C ASP A 30 -42.82 -30.40 18.59
N TRP A 31 -43.96 -29.91 18.16
CA TRP A 31 -44.86 -29.12 18.99
C TRP A 31 -46.04 -29.93 19.52
N SER A 32 -46.13 -31.24 19.30
CA SER A 32 -47.26 -32.07 19.71
C SER A 32 -47.64 -31.89 21.19
N GLY A 33 -48.93 -31.62 21.47
CA GLY A 33 -49.48 -31.47 22.83
C GLY A 33 -49.04 -30.23 23.62
N LEU A 34 -48.21 -29.35 23.04
CA LEU A 34 -47.82 -28.08 23.66
C LEU A 34 -48.78 -26.95 23.25
N PRO A 35 -49.08 -25.96 24.11
CA PRO A 35 -49.79 -24.76 23.68
C PRO A 35 -48.92 -23.91 22.74
N GLY A 36 -49.55 -23.07 21.90
CA GLY A 36 -48.84 -22.15 21.02
C GLY A 36 -47.86 -21.25 21.77
N ASN A 37 -46.59 -21.21 21.33
CA ASN A 37 -45.53 -20.38 21.93
C ASN A 37 -44.54 -19.90 20.85
N SER A 38 -43.56 -19.09 21.27
CA SER A 38 -42.36 -18.73 20.51
C SER A 38 -41.15 -19.55 20.99
N ILE A 39 -40.35 -20.06 20.06
CA ILE A 39 -39.06 -20.70 20.35
C ILE A 39 -37.96 -19.88 19.68
N GLN A 40 -36.82 -19.75 20.36
CA GLN A 40 -35.58 -19.21 19.80
C GLN A 40 -34.49 -20.25 20.03
N LYS A 41 -33.77 -20.60 18.97
CA LYS A 41 -32.63 -21.53 19.02
C LYS A 41 -31.41 -20.90 18.38
N TYR A 42 -30.25 -21.29 18.88
CA TYR A 42 -28.98 -20.85 18.34
C TYR A 42 -28.11 -22.08 18.08
N PHE A 43 -27.65 -22.21 16.84
CA PHE A 43 -26.81 -23.31 16.40
C PHE A 43 -25.44 -22.78 15.99
N ARG A 44 -24.39 -23.55 16.32
CA ARG A 44 -23.05 -23.33 15.81
C ARG A 44 -22.66 -24.56 15.02
N PHE A 45 -22.33 -24.38 13.76
CA PHE A 45 -21.77 -25.40 12.90
C PHE A 45 -20.32 -25.03 12.56
N GLN A 46 -19.53 -26.02 12.13
CA GLN A 46 -18.19 -25.76 11.62
C GLN A 46 -18.28 -25.01 10.29
N GLY A 47 -17.26 -24.21 9.99
CA GLY A 47 -17.19 -23.46 8.72
C GLY A 47 -17.33 -24.42 7.55
N THR A 48 -18.40 -24.26 6.78
CA THR A 48 -18.65 -24.95 5.52
C THR A 48 -18.51 -23.95 4.40
N ASP A 49 -18.13 -24.42 3.22
CA ASP A 49 -18.01 -23.55 2.05
C ASP A 49 -19.39 -22.97 1.70
N ALA A 50 -19.45 -21.66 1.50
CA ALA A 50 -20.66 -20.95 1.12
C ALA A 50 -21.26 -21.49 -0.19
N SER A 51 -20.43 -22.06 -1.08
CA SER A 51 -20.89 -22.67 -2.33
C SER A 51 -21.81 -23.88 -2.14
N GLN A 52 -21.78 -24.52 -0.96
CA GLN A 52 -22.64 -25.67 -0.64
C GLN A 52 -24.06 -25.23 -0.26
N TRP A 53 -24.23 -24.02 0.28
CA TRP A 53 -25.50 -23.54 0.83
C TRP A 53 -26.53 -23.22 -0.24
N GLY A 54 -27.67 -23.91 -0.20
CA GLY A 54 -28.78 -23.76 -1.13
C GLY A 54 -29.97 -22.95 -0.59
N SER A 55 -31.17 -23.33 -1.03
CA SER A 55 -32.43 -22.72 -0.60
C SER A 55 -32.75 -23.10 0.85
N GLY A 56 -33.05 -22.09 1.68
CA GLY A 56 -33.66 -22.30 2.99
C GLY A 56 -35.18 -22.50 2.87
N GLU A 57 -35.71 -23.48 3.59
CA GLU A 57 -37.15 -23.76 3.68
C GLU A 57 -37.57 -23.88 5.14
N ILE A 58 -38.73 -23.31 5.47
CA ILE A 58 -39.44 -23.57 6.71
C ILE A 58 -40.74 -24.28 6.34
N ASN A 59 -40.88 -25.53 6.76
CA ASN A 59 -42.04 -26.36 6.45
C ASN A 59 -42.77 -26.75 7.74
N VAL A 60 -44.09 -26.85 7.69
CA VAL A 60 -44.93 -27.23 8.83
C VAL A 60 -45.80 -28.39 8.41
N ILE A 61 -45.70 -29.49 9.15
CA ILE A 61 -46.56 -30.66 9.00
C ILE A 61 -47.54 -30.67 10.18
N GLY A 62 -48.83 -30.46 9.90
CA GLY A 62 -49.91 -30.53 10.88
C GLY A 62 -50.77 -29.27 10.97
N ASP A 63 -51.61 -29.21 12.00
CA ASP A 63 -52.65 -28.17 12.17
C ASP A 63 -52.16 -26.97 12.97
N GLY A 64 -51.15 -26.26 12.46
CA GLY A 64 -50.66 -25.05 13.13
C GLY A 64 -50.02 -24.05 12.19
N THR A 65 -50.01 -22.79 12.61
CA THR A 65 -49.55 -21.67 11.77
C THR A 65 -48.36 -20.96 12.41
N ILE A 66 -47.35 -20.65 11.60
CA ILE A 66 -46.20 -19.85 12.02
C ILE A 66 -46.46 -18.40 11.63
N SER A 67 -46.42 -17.51 12.61
CA SER A 67 -46.44 -16.06 12.43
C SER A 67 -45.02 -15.51 12.58
N ASP A 68 -44.59 -14.67 11.65
CA ASP A 68 -43.32 -13.93 11.65
C ASP A 68 -42.06 -14.79 11.93
N PRO A 69 -41.79 -15.85 11.12
CA PRO A 69 -40.53 -16.57 11.23
C PRO A 69 -39.36 -15.68 10.80
N SER A 70 -38.27 -15.69 11.58
CA SER A 70 -37.01 -15.06 11.20
C SER A 70 -35.84 -16.03 11.42
N VAL A 71 -34.95 -16.09 10.44
CA VAL A 71 -33.72 -16.89 10.48
C VAL A 71 -32.57 -15.96 10.15
N ILE A 72 -31.58 -15.89 11.04
CA ILE A 72 -30.42 -15.00 10.91
C ILE A 72 -29.17 -15.88 10.82
N TYR A 73 -28.46 -15.77 9.71
CA TYR A 73 -27.19 -16.43 9.49
C TYR A 73 -26.04 -15.48 9.80
N LEU A 74 -25.14 -15.91 10.69
CA LEU A 74 -23.87 -15.23 10.96
C LEU A 74 -22.77 -16.05 10.31
N TYR A 75 -22.05 -15.46 9.36
CA TYR A 75 -20.95 -16.11 8.66
C TYR A 75 -19.65 -15.31 8.83
N ARG A 76 -18.54 -16.02 8.72
CA ARG A 76 -17.20 -15.43 8.58
C ARG A 76 -16.68 -15.82 7.21
N MET A 77 -16.18 -14.85 6.45
CA MET A 77 -15.48 -15.13 5.20
C MET A 77 -13.98 -15.24 5.52
N ASP A 78 -13.42 -16.41 5.26
CA ASP A 78 -11.97 -16.61 5.29
C ASP A 78 -11.43 -16.28 3.89
N ILE A 79 -11.27 -14.99 3.61
CA ILE A 79 -10.77 -14.49 2.32
C ILE A 79 -9.24 -14.59 2.33
N GLY A 80 -8.66 -15.26 1.34
CA GLY A 80 -7.20 -15.29 1.17
C GLY A 80 -6.65 -13.90 0.84
N GLU A 81 -5.40 -13.60 1.20
CA GLU A 81 -4.78 -12.28 0.94
C GLU A 81 -4.89 -11.85 -0.53
N ASP A 82 -4.82 -12.82 -1.44
CA ASP A 82 -4.94 -12.64 -2.89
C ASP A 82 -6.35 -12.18 -3.32
N GLU A 83 -7.39 -12.56 -2.59
CA GLU A 83 -8.79 -12.27 -2.87
C GLU A 83 -9.25 -10.94 -2.23
N ILE A 84 -8.54 -10.45 -1.20
CA ILE A 84 -8.81 -9.12 -0.59
C ILE A 84 -8.64 -8.01 -1.62
N ILE A 85 -7.64 -8.15 -2.51
CA ILE A 85 -7.35 -7.20 -3.60
C ILE A 85 -8.55 -7.09 -4.56
N CYS A 86 -9.36 -8.13 -4.66
CA CYS A 86 -10.49 -8.23 -5.58
C CYS A 86 -11.86 -8.06 -4.93
N THR A 87 -11.90 -7.52 -3.70
CA THR A 87 -13.16 -7.15 -3.00
C THR A 87 -14.02 -6.20 -3.82
N THR A 88 -13.40 -5.29 -4.59
CA THR A 88 -14.07 -4.58 -5.67
C THR A 88 -13.42 -4.91 -7.02
N PRO A 89 -14.21 -5.27 -8.04
CA PRO A 89 -13.69 -5.78 -9.31
C PRO A 89 -12.91 -4.73 -10.11
N LEU A 90 -12.92 -3.45 -9.73
CA LEU A 90 -12.17 -2.36 -10.39
C LEU A 90 -10.81 -2.06 -9.73
N THR A 91 -10.46 -2.70 -8.61
CA THR A 91 -9.23 -2.39 -7.87
C THR A 91 -7.97 -2.84 -8.61
N ASN A 92 -8.01 -3.99 -9.28
CA ASN A 92 -6.84 -4.53 -9.99
C ASN A 92 -7.28 -5.20 -11.31
N PRO A 93 -6.59 -4.95 -12.44
CA PRO A 93 -6.83 -5.61 -13.73
C PRO A 93 -6.78 -7.14 -13.71
N GLN A 94 -6.09 -7.74 -12.74
CA GLN A 94 -5.98 -9.19 -12.58
C GLN A 94 -7.21 -9.81 -11.90
N CYS A 95 -8.12 -9.00 -11.36
CA CYS A 95 -9.30 -9.51 -10.69
C CYS A 95 -10.31 -10.14 -11.65
N PRO A 96 -10.92 -11.28 -11.28
CA PRO A 96 -11.96 -11.90 -12.09
C PRO A 96 -13.13 -10.93 -12.26
N GLY A 97 -13.56 -10.72 -13.51
CA GLY A 97 -14.68 -9.84 -13.83
C GLY A 97 -14.33 -8.34 -13.97
N TYR A 98 -13.04 -7.96 -13.89
CA TYR A 98 -12.59 -6.56 -14.05
C TYR A 98 -13.13 -5.91 -15.32
N LEU A 99 -12.98 -6.56 -16.48
CA LEU A 99 -13.42 -6.01 -17.76
C LEU A 99 -14.94 -5.77 -17.80
N ASN A 100 -15.74 -6.67 -17.24
CA ASN A 100 -17.19 -6.53 -17.23
C ASN A 100 -17.62 -5.36 -16.32
N ALA A 101 -17.00 -5.24 -15.14
CA ALA A 101 -17.21 -4.11 -14.25
C ALA A 101 -16.81 -2.78 -14.91
N LEU A 102 -15.68 -2.76 -15.62
CA LEU A 102 -15.20 -1.60 -16.37
C LEU A 102 -16.19 -1.20 -17.47
N TYR A 103 -16.68 -2.14 -18.28
CA TYR A 103 -17.66 -1.83 -19.31
C TYR A 103 -18.98 -1.30 -18.74
N LYS A 104 -19.45 -1.86 -17.62
CA LYS A 104 -20.63 -1.32 -16.92
C LYS A 104 -20.39 0.10 -16.43
N TYR A 105 -19.23 0.36 -15.83
CA TYR A 105 -18.85 1.69 -15.38
C TYR A 105 -18.80 2.69 -16.53
N LEU A 106 -18.14 2.34 -17.64
CA LEU A 106 -18.08 3.17 -18.83
C LEU A 106 -19.46 3.42 -19.45
N ALA A 107 -20.35 2.42 -19.43
CA ALA A 107 -21.71 2.57 -19.92
C ALA A 107 -22.56 3.52 -19.06
N THR A 108 -22.25 3.65 -17.76
CA THR A 108 -22.92 4.63 -16.88
C THR A 108 -22.41 6.07 -17.06
N LEU A 109 -21.29 6.27 -17.74
CA LEU A 109 -20.78 7.61 -18.09
C LEU A 109 -21.53 8.12 -19.33
N GLU A 110 -22.79 8.50 -19.14
CA GLU A 110 -23.69 8.91 -20.24
C GLU A 110 -23.28 10.24 -20.90
N ASN A 111 -22.41 11.04 -20.28
CA ASN A 111 -21.82 12.21 -20.92
C ASN A 111 -20.43 12.48 -20.38
N VAL A 112 -19.39 12.09 -21.12
CA VAL A 112 -18.11 12.78 -21.03
C VAL A 112 -18.32 14.11 -21.76
N THR A 113 -18.84 15.11 -21.05
CA THR A 113 -18.69 16.48 -21.52
C THR A 113 -17.19 16.70 -21.68
N VAL A 114 -16.77 17.19 -22.83
CA VAL A 114 -15.39 17.70 -23.00
C VAL A 114 -15.32 18.91 -22.10
N SER A 115 -14.99 18.68 -20.82
CA SER A 115 -14.76 19.73 -19.85
C SER A 115 -13.58 20.52 -20.39
N ASP A 116 -13.81 21.80 -20.66
CA ASP A 116 -12.78 22.73 -21.11
C ASP A 116 -11.55 22.56 -20.20
N PRO A 117 -10.37 22.22 -20.76
CA PRO A 117 -9.18 21.87 -19.97
C PRO A 117 -8.76 22.99 -19.02
N TYR A 118 -9.20 24.23 -19.26
CA TYR A 118 -8.97 25.35 -18.35
C TYR A 118 -9.65 25.18 -16.97
N TYR A 119 -10.76 24.47 -16.88
CA TYR A 119 -11.48 24.22 -15.62
C TYR A 119 -11.15 22.88 -14.97
N ASN A 120 -10.17 22.15 -15.50
CA ASN A 120 -9.73 20.90 -14.89
C ASN A 120 -8.83 21.21 -13.69
N GLU A 121 -9.27 20.79 -12.50
CA GLU A 121 -8.56 20.99 -11.22
C GLU A 121 -7.09 20.56 -11.28
N TRP A 122 -6.80 19.44 -11.95
CA TRP A 122 -5.43 18.94 -12.10
C TRP A 122 -4.55 19.84 -12.98
N VAL A 123 -5.13 20.46 -14.00
CA VAL A 123 -4.41 21.38 -14.90
C VAL A 123 -4.16 22.70 -14.19
N GLN A 124 -5.11 23.18 -13.39
CA GLN A 124 -4.94 24.39 -12.57
C GLN A 124 -3.84 24.21 -11.53
N LEU A 125 -3.83 23.09 -10.82
CA LEU A 125 -2.78 22.75 -9.84
C LEU A 125 -1.38 22.73 -10.48
N GLN A 126 -1.25 22.17 -11.68
CA GLN A 126 0.03 22.13 -12.40
C GLN A 126 0.51 23.54 -12.80
N LEU A 127 -0.40 24.38 -13.32
CA LEU A 127 -0.09 25.77 -13.71
C LEU A 127 0.25 26.65 -12.51
N GLU A 128 -0.44 26.47 -11.39
CA GLU A 128 -0.14 27.16 -10.14
C GLU A 128 1.26 26.78 -9.63
N GLN A 129 1.59 25.49 -9.65
CA GLN A 129 2.90 24.99 -9.26
C GLN A 129 4.03 25.56 -10.12
N GLU A 130 3.87 25.58 -11.46
CA GLU A 130 4.85 26.22 -12.36
C GLU A 130 5.01 27.71 -12.04
N SER A 131 3.91 28.41 -11.76
CA SER A 131 3.94 29.84 -11.41
C SER A 131 4.62 30.13 -10.07
N GLU A 132 4.59 29.20 -9.12
CA GLU A 132 5.27 29.32 -7.82
C GLU A 132 6.78 29.07 -7.99
N LEU A 133 7.16 28.06 -8.77
CA LEU A 133 8.57 27.77 -9.09
C LEU A 133 9.23 28.93 -9.83
N ASP A 134 8.53 29.56 -10.78
CA ASP A 134 9.04 30.73 -11.49
C ASP A 134 9.24 31.93 -10.54
N LYS A 135 8.32 32.16 -9.59
CA LYS A 135 8.47 33.23 -8.58
C LYS A 135 9.65 32.95 -7.64
N GLU A 136 9.82 31.71 -7.18
CA GLU A 136 10.96 31.31 -6.35
C GLU A 136 12.30 31.46 -7.08
N GLN A 137 12.34 31.21 -8.39
CA GLN A 137 13.55 31.48 -9.19
C GLN A 137 13.85 32.98 -9.29
N VAL A 138 12.83 33.83 -9.56
CA VAL A 138 13.01 35.28 -9.63
C VAL A 138 13.46 35.87 -8.27
N ASP A 139 12.93 35.38 -7.16
CA ASP A 139 13.32 35.83 -5.82
C ASP A 139 14.72 35.35 -5.42
N ASN A 140 15.15 34.17 -5.90
CA ASN A 140 16.51 33.68 -5.68
C ASN A 140 17.57 34.46 -6.46
N ASP A 141 17.28 34.84 -7.71
CA ASP A 141 18.18 35.61 -8.57
C ASP A 141 18.32 37.08 -8.10
N SER A 142 17.31 37.63 -7.42
CA SER A 142 17.33 38.99 -6.84
C SER A 142 18.20 39.10 -5.56
N SER A 143 18.53 37.97 -4.92
CA SER A 143 19.19 37.93 -3.60
C SER A 143 20.72 37.69 -3.66
N GLY A 144 21.36 37.98 -4.81
CA GLY A 144 22.68 37.48 -5.18
C GLY A 144 23.91 37.99 -4.41
N ASP A 145 23.86 39.13 -3.72
CA ASP A 145 25.10 39.75 -3.22
C ASP A 145 25.55 39.34 -1.80
N ASN A 146 24.73 38.59 -1.03
CA ASN A 146 25.06 38.22 0.37
C ASN A 146 25.19 36.71 0.63
N LYS A 147 24.97 35.85 -0.37
CA LYS A 147 24.95 34.39 -0.17
C LYS A 147 26.31 33.72 -0.40
N GLU A 148 27.25 34.35 -1.10
CA GLU A 148 28.54 33.73 -1.41
C GLU A 148 29.41 33.52 -0.15
N ASP A 149 29.44 34.50 0.77
CA ASP A 149 30.19 34.40 2.03
C ASP A 149 29.62 33.31 2.97
N ASP A 150 28.30 33.12 3.01
CA ASP A 150 27.64 32.10 3.84
C ASP A 150 27.85 30.68 3.28
N LEU A 151 27.82 30.52 1.95
CA LEU A 151 28.05 29.24 1.29
C LEU A 151 29.52 28.80 1.40
N GLU A 152 30.46 29.75 1.27
CA GLU A 152 31.87 29.49 1.52
C GLU A 152 32.11 29.07 2.97
N ASN A 153 31.48 29.72 3.95
CA ASN A 153 31.57 29.35 5.36
C ASN A 153 30.94 27.99 5.68
N MET A 154 29.80 27.64 5.07
CA MET A 154 29.17 26.33 5.25
C MET A 154 30.00 25.19 4.64
N MET A 155 30.69 25.42 3.52
CA MET A 155 31.51 24.41 2.85
C MET A 155 32.94 24.26 3.41
N LYS A 156 33.31 24.98 4.47
CA LYS A 156 34.63 24.79 5.11
C LYS A 156 34.66 23.44 5.82
N THR A 157 35.64 22.62 5.47
CA THR A 157 35.90 21.31 6.08
C THR A 157 36.74 21.39 7.37
N ASP A 158 36.95 22.59 7.92
CA ASP A 158 37.74 22.78 9.13
C ASP A 158 36.88 22.54 10.38
N PRO A 159 37.19 21.52 11.21
CA PRO A 159 36.39 21.17 12.38
C PRO A 159 36.35 22.27 13.46
N ASN A 160 37.25 23.25 13.45
CA ASN A 160 37.26 24.32 14.46
C ASN A 160 36.34 25.51 14.14
N VAL A 161 35.82 25.58 12.91
CA VAL A 161 35.07 26.75 12.41
C VAL A 161 33.56 26.47 12.29
N GLY A 162 33.10 25.28 12.68
CA GLY A 162 31.67 24.95 12.72
C GLY A 162 31.03 24.74 11.35
N GLY A 163 31.75 24.11 10.41
CA GLY A 163 31.22 23.67 9.12
C GLY A 163 30.37 22.40 9.20
N LEU A 164 29.87 21.93 8.03
CA LEU A 164 28.83 20.90 7.78
C LEU A 164 28.92 19.55 8.55
N VAL A 165 30.00 19.25 9.27
CA VAL A 165 30.19 17.97 9.95
C VAL A 165 30.59 18.19 11.41
N ASP A 166 29.60 18.15 12.29
CA ASP A 166 29.84 17.95 13.73
C ASP A 166 30.11 16.45 13.95
N VAL A 167 31.40 16.11 14.02
CA VAL A 167 31.90 14.74 14.17
C VAL A 167 31.35 14.09 15.45
N GLU A 168 31.16 14.87 16.52
CA GLU A 168 30.67 14.33 17.79
C GLU A 168 29.18 13.96 17.74
N LEU A 169 28.38 14.71 17.00
CA LEU A 169 26.97 14.39 16.79
C LEU A 169 26.81 13.17 15.86
N GLN A 170 27.61 13.07 14.80
CA GLN A 170 27.58 11.89 13.92
C GLN A 170 27.98 10.60 14.64
N ASP A 171 29.02 10.65 15.49
CA ASP A 171 29.44 9.49 16.27
C ASP A 171 28.35 9.02 17.23
N LYS A 172 27.62 9.94 17.88
CA LYS A 172 26.49 9.59 18.76
C LYS A 172 25.35 8.95 18.00
N ILE A 173 24.99 9.48 16.83
CA ILE A 173 23.93 8.92 15.98
C ILE A 173 24.31 7.53 15.49
N LEU A 174 25.57 7.32 15.08
CA LEU A 174 26.06 5.99 14.67
C LEU A 174 26.01 4.98 15.82
N ILE A 175 26.37 5.38 17.03
CA ILE A 175 26.31 4.52 18.23
C ILE A 175 24.86 4.17 18.58
N GLU A 176 23.93 5.13 18.46
CA GLU A 176 22.50 4.92 18.72
C GLU A 176 21.83 4.04 17.64
N LEU A 177 22.21 4.21 16.37
CA LEU A 177 21.73 3.35 15.28
C LEU A 177 22.28 1.93 15.35
N ALA A 178 23.49 1.77 15.88
CA ALA A 178 24.13 0.49 16.11
C ALA A 178 23.67 -0.19 17.42
N ALA A 179 22.87 0.48 18.26
CA ALA A 179 22.31 -0.14 19.46
C ALA A 179 21.32 -1.24 19.05
N PRO A 180 21.59 -2.51 19.38
CA PRO A 180 20.78 -3.62 18.93
C PRO A 180 19.53 -3.68 19.80
N TYR A 181 18.48 -2.96 19.41
CA TYR A 181 17.14 -3.28 19.88
C TYR A 181 16.84 -4.70 19.38
N ALA A 182 16.94 -5.64 20.31
CA ALA A 182 16.77 -7.07 20.09
C ALA A 182 15.34 -7.37 19.62
N ILE A 183 15.13 -7.33 18.31
CA ILE A 183 14.00 -8.00 17.68
C ILE A 183 14.35 -9.49 17.76
N GLU A 184 13.83 -10.18 18.78
CA GLU A 184 13.90 -11.64 18.85
C GLU A 184 12.96 -12.22 17.78
N PRO A 185 13.47 -12.85 16.70
CA PRO A 185 12.59 -13.45 15.71
C PRO A 185 11.91 -14.69 16.31
N TYR A 186 10.59 -14.80 16.14
CA TYR A 186 9.80 -15.92 16.66
C TYR A 186 10.18 -17.28 16.03
N TYR A 187 10.93 -17.27 14.93
CA TYR A 187 11.55 -18.44 14.33
C TYR A 187 12.85 -18.05 13.62
N SER A 188 13.91 -18.84 13.80
CA SER A 188 15.18 -18.69 13.08
C SER A 188 15.27 -19.75 11.98
N VAL A 189 15.28 -19.32 10.72
CA VAL A 189 15.59 -20.21 9.59
C VAL A 189 17.08 -20.12 9.33
N VAL A 190 17.78 -21.23 9.57
CA VAL A 190 19.18 -21.36 9.14
C VAL A 190 19.17 -21.68 7.64
N ILE A 191 19.31 -20.63 6.83
CA ILE A 191 19.51 -20.79 5.40
C ILE A 191 20.90 -21.40 5.20
N VAL A 192 20.96 -22.60 4.63
CA VAL A 192 22.24 -23.24 4.27
C VAL A 192 22.80 -22.47 3.08
N GLY A 193 23.83 -21.65 3.33
CA GLY A 193 24.55 -20.94 2.28
C GLY A 193 25.24 -21.92 1.34
N GLY A 194 25.00 -21.77 0.03
CA GLY A 194 25.80 -22.39 -1.02
C GLY A 194 26.77 -21.35 -1.59
N ASN A 195 28.00 -21.75 -1.88
CA ASN A 195 28.92 -20.90 -2.65
C ASN A 195 28.54 -20.99 -4.13
N TYR A 196 28.29 -19.84 -4.76
CA TYR A 196 28.23 -19.74 -6.21
C TYR A 196 29.68 -19.80 -6.75
N PRO A 197 30.04 -20.79 -7.58
CA PRO A 197 31.41 -20.93 -8.09
C PRO A 197 31.80 -19.87 -9.13
N ASP A 198 30.87 -19.04 -9.56
CA ASP A 198 31.11 -18.03 -10.60
C ASP A 198 31.55 -16.69 -9.99
N SER A 199 32.79 -16.64 -9.47
CA SER A 199 33.49 -15.35 -9.40
C SER A 199 34.21 -15.13 -10.73
N LEU A 200 33.58 -14.35 -11.61
CA LEU A 200 34.26 -13.85 -12.81
C LEU A 200 35.37 -12.90 -12.36
N GLU A 201 36.60 -13.41 -12.28
CA GLU A 201 37.78 -12.56 -12.08
C GLU A 201 37.95 -11.68 -13.32
N ILE A 202 37.59 -10.41 -13.19
CA ILE A 202 37.86 -9.40 -14.22
C ILE A 202 39.37 -9.23 -14.26
N LYS A 203 40.00 -9.63 -15.37
CA LYS A 203 41.43 -9.40 -15.59
C LYS A 203 41.66 -7.89 -15.69
N ASP A 204 42.35 -7.35 -14.70
CA ASP A 204 42.77 -5.97 -14.72
C ASP A 204 43.79 -5.79 -15.85
N ASN A 205 43.48 -4.92 -16.80
CA ASN A 205 44.39 -4.57 -17.88
C ASN A 205 44.93 -3.18 -17.59
N ASP A 206 46.27 -3.04 -17.58
CA ASP A 206 46.91 -1.74 -17.44
C ASP A 206 46.47 -0.81 -18.59
N ILE A 207 45.72 0.23 -18.23
CA ILE A 207 45.31 1.28 -19.16
C ILE A 207 46.53 2.20 -19.39
N PRO A 208 46.97 2.41 -20.63
CA PRO A 208 48.11 3.28 -20.89
C PRO A 208 47.74 4.75 -20.60
N ASP A 209 48.64 5.45 -19.90
CA ASP A 209 48.43 6.87 -19.57
C ASP A 209 48.29 7.75 -20.82
N ASN A 210 47.24 8.57 -20.82
CA ASN A 210 47.02 9.55 -21.88
C ASN A 210 47.85 10.82 -21.62
N ASN A 211 49.11 10.78 -22.08
CA ASN A 211 50.04 11.91 -21.99
C ASN A 211 49.52 13.21 -22.62
N ARG A 212 48.55 13.14 -23.55
CA ARG A 212 47.94 14.34 -24.15
C ARG A 212 46.97 15.01 -23.18
N ALA A 213 46.20 14.23 -22.43
CA ALA A 213 45.30 14.73 -21.39
C ALA A 213 46.08 15.34 -20.21
N LEU A 214 47.17 14.70 -19.78
CA LEU A 214 48.04 15.23 -18.71
C LEU A 214 48.64 16.61 -19.06
N ARG A 215 48.97 16.85 -20.34
CA ARG A 215 49.46 18.15 -20.80
C ARG A 215 48.39 19.23 -20.76
N GLN A 216 47.14 18.88 -21.07
CA GLN A 216 46.00 19.81 -20.98
C GLN A 216 45.73 20.22 -19.52
N LEU A 217 45.78 19.26 -18.59
CA LEU A 217 45.64 19.56 -17.16
C LEU A 217 46.72 20.52 -16.64
N ALA A 218 47.97 20.36 -17.09
CA ALA A 218 49.05 21.26 -16.70
C ALA A 218 48.90 22.68 -17.29
N SER A 219 48.36 22.81 -18.51
CA SER A 219 48.03 24.13 -19.07
C SER A 219 46.85 24.76 -18.36
N ASP A 220 45.84 23.98 -17.99
CA ASP A 220 44.66 24.47 -17.28
C ASP A 220 45.04 24.94 -15.88
N ALA A 221 45.86 24.19 -15.13
CA ALA A 221 46.37 24.62 -13.84
C ALA A 221 47.15 25.95 -13.93
N LYS A 222 47.96 26.14 -14.98
CA LYS A 222 48.63 27.42 -15.24
C LYS A 222 47.63 28.52 -15.59
N HIS A 223 46.63 28.23 -16.40
CA HIS A 223 45.58 29.19 -16.74
C HIS A 223 44.81 29.62 -15.49
N TYR A 224 44.37 28.69 -14.65
CA TYR A 224 43.75 28.97 -13.35
C TYR A 224 44.64 29.85 -12.47
N SER A 225 45.95 29.57 -12.39
CA SER A 225 46.88 30.39 -11.62
C SER A 225 47.00 31.83 -12.15
N MET A 226 47.04 32.02 -13.47
CA MET A 226 47.09 33.35 -14.10
C MET A 226 45.79 34.11 -13.91
N VAL A 227 44.64 33.46 -14.07
CA VAL A 227 43.34 34.09 -13.85
C VAL A 227 43.23 34.52 -12.38
N ARG A 228 43.58 33.62 -11.45
CA ARG A 228 43.51 33.93 -10.01
C ARG A 228 44.47 35.06 -9.60
N SER A 229 45.65 35.17 -10.22
CA SER A 229 46.56 36.28 -9.90
C SER A 229 46.00 37.65 -10.31
N GLN A 230 45.20 37.74 -11.38
CA GLN A 230 44.53 38.99 -11.77
C GLN A 230 43.54 39.48 -10.71
N TYR A 231 42.85 38.56 -10.03
CA TYR A 231 41.92 38.90 -8.96
C TYR A 231 42.61 39.15 -7.62
N ASN A 232 43.75 38.48 -7.37
CA ASN A 232 44.52 38.67 -6.15
C ASN A 232 45.28 40.01 -6.10
N GLU A 233 45.69 40.60 -7.23
CA GLU A 233 46.38 41.91 -7.24
C GLU A 233 45.46 43.09 -6.92
N ASN A 234 44.14 42.95 -7.15
CA ASN A 234 43.17 44.01 -6.83
C ASN A 234 42.82 44.10 -5.33
N LEU A 235 43.28 43.16 -4.49
CA LEU A 235 43.04 43.14 -3.04
C LEU A 235 44.18 43.76 -2.20
N ASN A 236 45.33 44.08 -2.80
CA ASN A 236 46.49 44.69 -2.12
C ASN A 236 46.71 46.17 -2.49
N GLY A 237 45.64 46.84 -2.97
CA GLY A 237 45.64 48.23 -3.43
C GLY A 237 44.90 49.21 -2.52
N GLU A 238 44.93 49.00 -1.19
CA GLU A 238 44.65 50.01 -0.16
C GLU A 238 45.88 50.22 0.73
#